data_AF-A0A923MJ28-F1
#
_entry.id   AF-A0A923MJ28-F1
#
_cell.length_a   1.000
_cell.length_b   1.000
_cell.length_c   1.000
_cell.angle_alpha   90.00
_cell.angle_beta   90.00
_cell.angle_gamma   90.00
#
_symmetry.space_group_name_H-M   'P 1'
#
loop_
_entity.id
_entity.type
_entity.pdbx_description
1 polymer ?
#
loop_
_entity_poly.entity_id
_entity_poly.type
_entity_poly.pdbx_seq_one_letter_code
_entity_poly.pdbx_strand_id
1 'polypeptide(L)' 'MEQEIRKILRCPICEKGRIADAPAGAALSQYRLFAMVGDEPADIIAKCPRCGMQVGITVRHRTEPSIIVPTLCRDTAWA' A
#
# COMPACT_ATOMS: atom_id res chain seq x y z
N MET A 1 11.61 22.62 -8.39
CA MET A 1 10.48 21.72 -8.05
C MET A 1 10.89 20.34 -8.50
N GLU A 2 11.31 19.50 -7.58
CA GLU A 2 11.65 18.12 -7.87
C GLU A 2 10.37 17.42 -8.33
N GLN A 3 10.33 16.98 -9.58
CA GLN A 3 9.23 16.16 -10.06
C GLN A 3 9.31 14.85 -9.28
N GLU A 4 8.54 14.75 -8.18
CA GLU A 4 8.37 13.50 -7.44
C GLU A 4 8.00 12.42 -8.45
N ILE A 5 8.94 11.52 -8.73
CA ILE A 5 8.76 10.43 -9.69
C ILE A 5 7.76 9.46 -9.07
N ARG A 6 6.47 9.70 -9.32
CA ARG A 6 5.38 8.79 -8.96
C ARG A 6 5.61 7.49 -9.73
N LYS A 7 5.88 6.41 -9.01
CA LYS A 7 6.12 5.11 -9.64
C LYS A 7 4.78 4.50 -10.00
N ILE A 8 4.63 4.06 -11.24
CA ILE A 8 3.36 3.56 -11.76
C ILE A 8 3.18 2.08 -11.39
N LEU A 9 2.04 1.73 -10.80
CA LEU A 9 1.62 0.34 -10.58
C LEU A 9 0.88 -0.16 -11.83
N ARG A 10 1.53 -1.06 -12.57
CA ARG A 10 1.01 -1.63 -13.82
C ARG A 10 0.23 -2.91 -13.55
N CYS A 11 -0.72 -3.22 -14.44
CA CYS A 11 -1.52 -4.43 -14.38
C CYS A 11 -0.61 -5.66 -14.50
N PRO A 12 -0.68 -6.63 -13.57
CA PRO A 12 0.17 -7.82 -13.60
C PRO A 12 -0.17 -8.80 -14.74
N ILE A 13 -1.26 -8.55 -15.48
CA ILE A 13 -1.78 -9.47 -16.50
C ILE A 13 -1.47 -9.00 -17.91
N CYS A 14 -1.71 -7.71 -18.20
CA CYS A 14 -1.47 -7.16 -19.52
C CYS A 14 -0.22 -6.26 -19.58
N GLU A 15 0.35 -5.92 -18.42
CA GLU A 15 1.53 -5.04 -18.23
C GLU A 15 1.39 -3.60 -18.78
N LYS A 16 0.32 -3.34 -19.52
CA LYS A 16 0.04 -2.07 -20.21
C LYS A 16 -0.89 -1.17 -19.41
N GLY A 17 -1.81 -1.75 -18.65
CA GLY A 17 -2.79 -0.99 -17.86
C GLY A 17 -2.13 -0.31 -16.67
N ARG A 18 -2.40 0.99 -16.49
CA ARG A 18 -2.08 1.72 -15.26
C ARG A 18 -3.19 1.46 -14.25
N ILE A 19 -2.86 0.82 -13.13
CA ILE A 19 -3.81 0.50 -12.07
C ILE A 19 -3.86 1.63 -11.05
N ALA A 20 -2.70 2.11 -10.62
CA ALA A 20 -2.55 3.17 -9.65
C ALA A 20 -1.17 3.81 -9.75
N ASP A 21 -0.94 4.87 -8.99
CA ASP A 21 0.37 5.46 -8.76
C ASP A 21 0.79 5.20 -7.31
N ALA A 22 2.04 4.78 -7.13
CA ALA A 22 2.65 4.77 -5.81
C ALA A 22 2.98 6.22 -5.40
N PRO A 23 2.73 6.58 -4.13
CA PRO A 23 3.12 7.88 -3.61
C PRO A 23 4.64 8.05 -3.66
N ALA A 24 5.08 9.30 -3.66
CA ALA A 24 6.50 9.62 -3.64
C ALA A 24 7.18 9.02 -2.40
N GLY A 25 8.42 8.54 -2.57
CA GLY A 25 9.17 7.87 -1.50
C GLY A 25 8.75 6.41 -1.24
N ALA A 26 7.60 5.95 -1.72
CA ALA A 26 7.21 4.55 -1.56
C ALA A 26 8.01 3.62 -2.49
N ALA A 27 8.38 2.45 -1.95
CA ALA A 27 9.03 1.41 -2.72
C ALA A 27 7.97 0.52 -3.38
N LEU A 28 8.15 0.19 -4.66
CA LEU A 28 7.23 -0.71 -5.37
C LEU A 28 7.12 -2.09 -4.71
N SER A 29 8.17 -2.53 -4.03
CA SER A 29 8.17 -3.78 -3.26
C SER A 29 7.20 -3.80 -2.07
N GLN A 30 6.69 -2.63 -1.65
CA GLN A 30 5.63 -2.52 -0.65
C GLN A 30 4.25 -2.85 -1.23
N TYR A 31 4.10 -2.91 -2.56
CA TYR A 31 2.82 -3.21 -3.18
C TYR A 31 2.89 -4.56 -3.89
N ARG A 32 1.95 -5.46 -3.55
CA ARG A 32 1.74 -6.71 -4.28
C ARG A 32 0.49 -6.55 -5.12
N LEU A 33 0.64 -6.64 -6.45
CA LEU A 33 -0.48 -6.69 -7.38
C LEU A 33 -0.67 -8.13 -7.88
N PHE A 34 -1.92 -8.58 -7.95
CA PHE A 34 -2.27 -9.91 -8.43
C PHE A 34 -3.62 -9.90 -9.15
N ALA A 35 -3.84 -10.82 -10.09
CA ALA A 35 -5.19 -11.04 -10.61
C ALA A 35 -6.06 -11.62 -9.50
N MET A 36 -7.23 -11.01 -9.30
CA MET A 36 -8.25 -11.57 -8.43
C MET A 36 -8.85 -12.80 -9.11
N VAL A 37 -8.62 -13.96 -8.52
CA VAL A 37 -9.26 -15.22 -8.90
C VAL A 37 -9.90 -15.77 -7.64
N GLY A 38 -11.23 -15.70 -7.55
CA GLY A 38 -11.98 -16.03 -6.33
C GLY A 38 -11.92 -14.93 -5.27
N ASP A 39 -11.98 -15.33 -4.00
CA ASP A 39 -12.14 -14.44 -2.84
C ASP A 39 -10.82 -14.17 -2.07
N GLU A 40 -9.68 -14.20 -2.77
CA GLU A 40 -8.38 -13.83 -2.17
C GLU A 40 -8.46 -12.43 -1.52
N PRO A 41 -8.08 -12.27 -0.24
CA PRO A 41 -8.20 -11.00 0.46
C PRO A 41 -7.25 -9.96 -0.11
N ALA A 42 -7.78 -8.78 -0.42
CA ALA A 42 -7.03 -7.63 -0.91
C ALA A 42 -7.37 -6.38 -0.07
N ASP A 43 -6.38 -5.53 0.18
CA ASP A 43 -6.63 -4.24 0.85
C ASP A 43 -7.42 -3.30 -0.08
N ILE A 44 -7.13 -3.37 -1.38
CA ILE A 44 -7.79 -2.58 -2.41
C ILE A 44 -8.05 -3.46 -3.63
N ILE A 45 -9.25 -3.33 -4.21
CA ILE A 45 -9.61 -4.00 -5.45
C ILE A 45 -9.83 -2.96 -6.56
N ALA A 46 -9.17 -3.13 -7.69
CA ALA A 46 -9.27 -2.26 -8.85
C ALA A 46 -9.49 -3.06 -10.14
N LYS A 47 -10.16 -2.47 -11.14
CA LYS A 47 -10.32 -3.08 -12.46
C LYS A 47 -9.32 -2.48 -13.44
N CYS A 48 -8.61 -3.32 -14.19
CA CYS A 48 -7.68 -2.86 -15.20
C CYS A 48 -8.43 -2.15 -16.35
N PRO A 49 -8.13 -0.88 -16.65
CA PRO A 49 -8.82 -0.15 -17.72
C PRO A 49 -8.47 -0.64 -19.13
N ARG A 50 -7.44 -1.49 -19.27
CA ARG A 50 -6.97 -2.01 -20.56
C ARG A 50 -7.51 -3.40 -20.90
N CYS A 51 -7.40 -4.35 -19.98
CA CYS A 51 -7.84 -5.73 -20.23
C CYS A 51 -9.12 -6.13 -19.46
N GLY A 52 -9.65 -5.25 -18.61
CA GLY A 52 -10.87 -5.50 -17.85
C GLY A 52 -10.71 -6.45 -16.67
N MET A 53 -9.51 -7.01 -16.43
CA MET A 53 -9.25 -7.92 -15.31
C MET A 53 -9.38 -7.20 -13.97
N GLN A 54 -9.95 -7.88 -12.97
CA GLN A 54 -9.96 -7.43 -11.59
C GLN A 54 -8.61 -7.74 -10.94
N VAL A 55 -8.01 -6.73 -10.31
CA VAL A 55 -6.66 -6.76 -9.74
C VAL A 55 -6.77 -6.44 -8.26
N GLY A 56 -6.22 -7.33 -7.43
CA GLY A 56 -6.06 -7.12 -6.00
C GLY A 56 -4.73 -6.40 -5.74
N ILE A 57 -4.74 -5.48 -4.78
CA ILE A 57 -3.57 -4.76 -4.31
C ILE A 57 -3.46 -4.98 -2.80
N THR A 58 -2.31 -5.48 -2.37
CA THR A 58 -1.95 -5.59 -0.94
C THR A 58 -0.78 -4.66 -0.65
N VAL A 59 -0.90 -3.88 0.42
CA VAL A 59 0.18 -3.03 0.93
C VAL A 59 0.92 -3.81 2.00
N ARG A 60 2.13 -4.25 1.68
CA ARG A 60 3.08 -4.83 2.64
C ARG A 60 3.60 -3.69 3.51
N HIS A 61 2.96 -3.47 4.65
CA HIS A 61 3.53 -2.65 5.70
C HIS A 61 4.84 -3.31 6.15
N ARG A 62 5.94 -2.55 6.15
CA ARG A 62 6.99 -2.85 7.13
C ARG A 62 6.31 -2.59 8.46
N THR A 63 6.11 -3.64 9.24
CA THR A 63 5.80 -3.50 10.66
C THR A 63 6.97 -2.74 11.28
N GLU A 64 6.92 -1.42 11.32
CA GLU A 64 7.58 -0.73 12.42
C GLU A 64 6.84 -1.24 13.65
N PRO A 65 7.52 -1.93 14.60
CA PRO A 65 6.87 -2.39 15.79
C PRO A 65 6.22 -1.17 16.43
N SER A 66 4.92 -1.25 16.71
CA SER A 66 4.18 -0.21 17.41
C SER A 66 5.01 0.17 18.64
N ILE A 67 5.63 1.36 18.62
CA ILE A 67 6.26 1.89 19.82
C ILE A 67 5.09 2.24 20.72
N ILE A 68 4.67 1.27 21.53
CA ILE A 68 3.81 1.51 22.68
C ILE A 68 4.68 2.36 23.60
N VAL A 69 4.60 3.68 23.48
CA VAL A 69 5.21 4.58 24.47
C VAL A 69 4.33 4.43 25.71
N PRO A 70 4.80 3.81 26.81
CA PRO A 70 4.06 3.91 28.06
C PRO A 70 4.22 5.36 28.48
N THR A 71 3.13 6.12 28.39
CA THR A 71 3.03 7.40 29.08
C THR A 71 3.14 7.06 30.56
N LEU A 72 4.35 7.19 31.13
CA LEU A 72 4.53 7.21 32.57
C LEU A 72 3.78 8.46 33.05
N CYS A 73 2.54 8.27 33.49
CA CYS A 73 1.84 9.20 34.35
C CYS A 73 2.76 9.47 35.53
N ARG A 74 3.40 10.63 35.52
CA ARG A 74 4.10 11.17 36.67
C ARG A 74 3.03 11.66 37.64
N ASP A 75 2.37 10.72 38.30
CA ASP A 75 1.64 10.97 39.54
C ASP A 75 2.67 11.00 40.66
N THR A 76 3.08 12.19 41.07
CA THR A 76 3.34 12.41 42.49
C THR A 76 2.82 13.78 42.85
N ALA A 77 1.70 13.73 43.57
CA ALA A 77 0.95 14.82 44.13
C ALA A 77 1.79 15.71 45.05
N TRP A 78 1.31 16.94 45.20
CA TRP A 78 1.63 17.83 46.30
C TRP A 78 1.53 17.11 47.67
N ALA A 79 2.56 17.27 48.51
CA ALA A 79 2.47 17.50 49.95
C ALA A 79 3.82 18.06 50.44
#